data_AF-A0A494VKX5-F1
#
_entry.id   AF-A0A494VKX5-F1
#
_cell.length_a   1.000
_cell.length_b   1.000
_cell.length_c   1.000
_cell.angle_alpha   90.00
_cell.angle_beta   90.00
_cell.angle_gamma   90.00
#
_symmetry.space_group_name_H-M   'P 1'
#
loop_
_entity.id
_entity.type
_entity.pdbx_description
1 polymer ?
#
loop_
_entity_poly.entity_id
_entity_poly.type
_entity_poly.pdbx_seq_one_letter_code
_entity_poly.pdbx_strand_id
1 'polypeptide(L)' 'MSIIYFLIACSVLLALVFLTAFFWAQRTGQNEDLYTPSVRILLDDTDDADPEK' A
#
# COMPACT_ATOMS: atom_id res chain seq x y z
N MET A 1 -21.09 30.60 -12.26
CA MET A 1 -21.44 29.35 -12.95
C MET A 1 -20.25 28.65 -13.62
N SER A 2 -19.29 29.38 -14.22
CA SER A 2 -18.08 28.76 -14.80
C SER A 2 -17.21 27.97 -13.79
N ILE A 3 -17.03 28.49 -12.57
CA ILE A 3 -16.21 27.85 -11.53
C ILE A 3 -16.72 26.45 -11.13
N ILE A 4 -18.02 26.20 -11.23
CA ILE A 4 -18.62 24.92 -10.86
C ILE A 4 -18.14 23.81 -11.80
N TYR A 5 -18.04 24.09 -13.10
CA TYR A 5 -17.51 23.12 -14.07
C TYR A 5 -16.04 22.77 -13.81
N PHE A 6 -15.23 23.77 -13.41
CA PHE A 6 -13.84 23.53 -13.01
C PHE A 6 -13.75 22.65 -11.76
N LEU A 7 -14.57 22.94 -10.75
CA LEU A 7 -14.61 22.15 -9.50
C LEU A 7 -15.05 20.70 -9.76
N ILE A 8 -16.03 20.49 -10.64
CA ILE A 8 -16.46 19.15 -11.05
C ILE A 8 -15.31 18.39 -11.72
N ALA A 9 -14.61 19.01 -12.67
CA ALA A 9 -13.47 18.38 -13.33
C ALA A 9 -12.35 18.02 -12.34
N CYS A 10 -12.06 18.92 -11.39
CA CYS A 10 -11.07 18.69 -10.34
C CYS A 10 -11.48 17.54 -9.42
N SER A 11 -12.75 17.45 -9.04
CA SER A 11 -13.31 16.35 -8.25
C SER A 11 -13.19 15.01 -8.97
N VAL A 12 -13.54 14.94 -10.26
CA VAL A 12 -13.43 13.72 -11.06
C VAL A 12 -11.98 13.29 -11.20
N LEU A 13 -11.07 14.24 -11.46
CA LEU A 13 -9.62 13.97 -11.54
C LEU A 13 -9.11 13.38 -10.22
N LEU A 14 -9.46 14.00 -9.10
CA LEU A 14 -9.07 13.54 -7.78
C LEU A 14 -9.60 12.13 -7.50
N ALA A 15 -10.86 11.85 -7.83
CA ALA A 15 -11.44 10.50 -7.72
C ALA A 15 -10.69 9.46 -8.56
N LEU A 16 -10.30 9.80 -9.80
CA LEU A 16 -9.51 8.92 -10.66
C LEU A 16 -8.12 8.65 -10.09
N VAL A 17 -7.45 9.67 -9.53
CA VAL A 17 -6.15 9.51 -8.87
C VAL A 17 -6.25 8.51 -7.71
N PHE A 18 -7.25 8.66 -6.84
CA PHE A 18 -7.47 7.72 -5.75
C PHE A 18 -7.78 6.31 -6.25
N LEU A 19 -8.58 6.18 -7.31
CA LEU A 19 -8.89 4.89 -7.91
C LEU A 19 -7.66 4.20 -8.49
N THR A 20 -6.80 4.92 -9.21
CA THR A 20 -5.54 4.37 -9.73
C THR A 20 -4.58 3.98 -8.60
N ALA A 21 -4.46 4.82 -7.56
CA ALA A 21 -3.66 4.51 -6.38
C ALA A 21 -4.17 3.25 -5.66
N PHE A 22 -5.49 3.07 -5.57
CA PHE A 22 -6.10 1.87 -5.00
C PHE A 22 -5.69 0.61 -5.76
N PHE A 23 -5.82 0.58 -7.09
CA PHE A 23 -5.41 -0.58 -7.88
C PHE A 23 -3.90 -0.83 -7.80
N TRP A 24 -3.09 0.23 -7.76
CA TRP A 24 -1.65 0.09 -7.54
C TRP A 24 -1.35 -0.59 -6.21
N ALA A 25 -1.92 -0.11 -5.10
CA ALA A 25 -1.73 -0.67 -3.76
C ALA A 25 -2.17 -2.14 -3.63
N GLN A 26 -3.29 -2.51 -4.28
CA GLN A 26 -3.73 -3.91 -4.34
C GLN A 26 -2.72 -4.80 -5.06
N ARG A 27 -2.08 -4.29 -6.13
CA ARG A 27 -1.10 -5.06 -6.90
C ARG A 27 0.26 -5.16 -6.20
N THR A 28 0.66 -4.16 -5.41
CA THR A 28 1.92 -4.19 -4.65
C THR A 28 1.86 -4.99 -3.36
N GLY A 29 0.70 -5.58 -3.01
CA GLY A 29 0.59 -6.39 -1.79
C GLY A 29 0.75 -5.57 -0.51
N GLN A 30 0.56 -4.24 -0.54
CA GLN A 30 0.68 -3.39 0.66
C GLN A 30 -0.26 -3.82 1.80
N ASN A 31 -1.35 -4.50 1.47
CA ASN A 31 -2.32 -5.00 2.45
C ASN A 31 -1.98 -6.39 3.00
N GLU A 32 -0.92 -7.04 2.50
CA GLU A 32 -0.51 -8.38 2.93
C GLU A 32 0.30 -8.35 4.23
N ASP A 33 0.81 -7.17 4.61
CA ASP A 33 1.54 -6.95 5.86
C ASP A 33 0.57 -6.87 7.06
N LEU A 34 -0.06 -8.01 7.37
CA LEU A 34 -0.89 -8.20 8.57
C LEU A 34 -0.05 -8.49 9.81
N TYR A 35 1.26 -8.71 9.64
CA TYR A 35 2.22 -9.04 10.68
C TYR A 35 3.44 -8.12 10.59
N THR A 36 3.40 -7.07 11.41
CA THR A 36 4.28 -5.91 11.32
C THR A 36 5.76 -6.28 11.22
N PRO A 37 6.54 -5.60 10.35
CA PRO A 37 7.96 -5.86 10.13
C PRO A 37 8.79 -5.76 11.41
N SER A 38 8.35 -4.96 12.39
CA SER A 38 9.02 -4.83 13.69
C SER A 38 8.98 -6.10 14.53
N VAL A 39 8.01 -6.99 14.34
CA VAL A 39 7.97 -8.27 15.06
C VAL A 39 8.77 -9.34 14.30
N ARG A 40 8.70 -9.33 12.96
CA ARG A 40 9.48 -10.23 12.11
C ARG A 40 10.99 -10.08 12.35
N ILE A 41 11.51 -8.86 12.37
CA ILE A 41 12.95 -8.62 12.58
C ILE A 41 13.45 -9.09 13.96
N LEU A 42 12.58 -9.17 14.97
CA LEU A 42 12.93 -9.65 16.31
C LEU A 42 12.94 -11.18 16.42
N LEU A 43 12.27 -11.88 15.49
CA LEU A 43 12.06 -13.32 15.53
C LEU A 43 12.77 -14.08 14.39
N ASP A 44 13.12 -13.41 13.29
CA ASP A 44 13.88 -14.01 12.18
C ASP A 44 15.37 -14.21 12.53
N ASP A 45 15.91 -13.51 13.53
CA ASP A 45 17.33 -13.62 13.95
C ASP A 45 17.64 -14.92 14.71
N THR A 46 16.64 -15.78 15.01
CA THR A 46 16.84 -16.99 15.82
C THR A 46 17.02 -18.31 15.05
N ASP A 47 16.83 -18.33 13.72
CA ASP A 47 16.82 -19.58 12.95
C ASP A 47 18.10 -19.87 12.13
N ASP A 48 19.10 -18.97 12.11
CA ASP A 48 20.36 -19.15 11.35
C ASP A 48 21.52 -19.81 12.13
N ALA A 49 21.19 -20.71 13.08
CA ALA A 49 22.17 -21.48 13.84
C ALA A 49 21.87 -22.99 13.84
N ASP A 50 21.69 -23.61 12.66
CA ASP A 50 21.82 -25.06 12.54
C ASP A 50 22.54 -25.47 11.23
N PRO A 51 23.84 -25.82 11.28
CA PRO A 51 24.54 -26.45 10.17
C PRO A 51 24.45 -27.98 10.18
N GLU A 52 23.51 -28.64 10.88
CA GLU A 52 23.37 -30.11 10.90
C GLU A 52 22.40 -30.69 9.83
N LYS A 53 22.53 -30.22 8.57
CA LYS A 53 22.10 -30.97 7.38
C LYS A 53 23.20 -31.04 6.32
#